data_AF-A0A914YES3-F1
#
_entry.id   AF-A0A914YES3-F1
#
_cell.length_a   1.000
_cell.length_b   1.000
_cell.length_c   1.000
_cell.angle_alpha   90.00
_cell.angle_beta   90.00
_cell.angle_gamma   90.00
#
_symmetry.space_group_name_H-M   'P 1'
#
loop_
_entity.id
_entity.type
_entity.pdbx_description
1 polymer ?
#
loop_
_entity_poly.entity_id
_entity_poly.type
_entity_poly.pdbx_seq_one_letter_code
_entity_poly.pdbx_strand_id
1 'polypeptide(L)'
;MASATHGPFIAASQIAGNILDWGNPISQHSTTTTTSKDSEEEENEIKFVIADRHKHYDMIHTMMTQMFSFQEPITRSVGATPEDVTGFFHDLCGASLNSPYSVLAFIGDKCVGMTLNYINTNVKKNSDESSSPGLKFKSDFVEEITNGPYNNLRANRVCAFIEEVERNYAYFIPKCKKLFKLDVIFVHPNYSG
;
A
#
# COMPACT_ATOMS: atom_id res chain seq x y z
N MET A 1 14.88 22.29 -26.18
CA MET A 1 15.31 21.39 -25.08
C MET A 1 14.59 21.83 -23.83
N ALA A 2 13.49 21.17 -23.47
CA ALA A 2 12.66 21.55 -22.32
C ALA A 2 12.78 20.47 -21.24
N SER A 3 13.24 20.91 -20.07
CA SER A 3 13.42 20.14 -18.84
C SER A 3 12.07 19.67 -18.29
N ALA A 4 11.96 18.38 -17.96
CA ALA A 4 10.82 17.81 -17.26
C ALA A 4 11.07 17.90 -15.73
N THR A 5 10.33 18.82 -15.11
CA THR A 5 10.31 19.06 -13.66
C THR A 5 9.83 17.82 -12.90
N HIS A 6 10.72 17.22 -12.13
CA HIS A 6 10.41 16.24 -11.09
C HIS A 6 9.79 16.95 -9.88
N GLY A 7 8.71 16.39 -9.33
CA GLY A 7 8.15 16.81 -8.05
C GLY A 7 9.07 16.41 -6.87
N PRO A 8 9.05 17.13 -5.73
CA PRO A 8 10.16 17.13 -4.79
C PRO A 8 10.12 15.96 -3.80
N PHE A 9 11.28 15.32 -3.64
CA PHE A 9 11.64 14.38 -2.57
C PHE A 9 12.13 15.16 -1.34
N ILE A 10 11.63 14.82 -0.14
CA ILE A 10 12.24 15.23 1.14
C ILE A 10 12.41 13.97 2.01
N ALA A 11 13.67 13.68 2.33
CA ALA A 11 14.07 12.62 3.26
C ALA A 11 13.92 13.08 4.72
N ALA A 12 13.43 12.20 5.59
CA ALA A 12 13.56 12.38 7.03
C ALA A 12 13.80 11.04 7.73
N SER A 13 14.90 11.02 8.48
CA SER A 13 15.44 9.94 9.30
C SER A 13 14.76 9.82 10.66
N GLN A 14 14.85 8.61 11.23
CA GLN A 14 14.80 8.26 12.66
C GLN A 14 13.51 8.59 13.43
N ILE A 15 12.81 7.55 13.88
CA ILE A 15 12.41 7.33 15.28
C ILE A 15 12.07 5.83 15.43
N ALA A 16 12.87 5.13 16.21
CA ALA A 16 12.57 3.81 16.73
C ALA A 16 11.98 3.98 18.13
N GLY A 17 10.90 3.26 18.43
CA GLY A 17 10.40 3.09 19.79
C GLY A 17 8.88 3.13 19.90
N ASN A 18 8.23 1.99 19.69
CA ASN A 18 7.36 1.33 20.68
C ASN A 18 6.70 0.12 20.03
N ILE A 19 7.08 -1.06 20.52
CA ILE A 19 6.57 -2.36 20.13
C ILE A 19 5.11 -2.43 20.58
N LEU A 20 4.18 -2.42 19.62
CA LEU A 20 2.78 -2.79 19.86
C LEU A 20 2.73 -4.30 20.10
N ASP A 21 2.25 -4.68 21.28
CA ASP A 21 1.98 -6.05 21.68
C ASP A 21 0.79 -6.61 20.88
N TRP A 22 1.10 -7.27 19.77
CA TRP A 22 0.13 -8.00 18.97
C TRP A 22 -0.02 -9.41 19.56
N GLY A 23 -0.87 -9.48 20.58
CA GLY A 23 -1.08 -10.61 21.48
C GLY A 23 -0.89 -12.00 20.89
N ASN A 24 0.03 -12.74 21.51
CA ASN A 24 0.07 -14.20 21.48
C ASN A 24 -0.92 -14.74 22.54
N PRO A 25 -1.79 -15.73 22.25
CA PRO A 25 -2.67 -16.31 23.25
C PRO A 25 -1.98 -17.43 24.05
N ILE A 26 -2.55 -17.72 25.24
CA ILE A 26 -2.30 -18.85 26.20
C ILE A 26 -1.43 -18.42 27.40
N SER A 27 -1.82 -18.48 28.69
CA SER A 27 -2.91 -19.18 29.40
C SER A 27 -3.21 -18.57 30.79
N GLN A 28 -4.49 -18.58 31.14
CA GLN A 28 -5.10 -18.73 32.48
C GLN A 28 -4.93 -17.62 33.54
N HIS A 29 -6.03 -16.90 33.79
CA HIS A 29 -6.73 -16.98 35.08
C HIS A 29 -8.21 -16.65 34.89
N SER A 30 -9.07 -17.55 35.37
CA SER A 30 -10.52 -17.40 35.38
C SER A 30 -10.94 -16.20 36.23
N THR A 31 -11.86 -15.39 35.72
CA THR A 31 -12.80 -14.67 36.57
C THR A 31 -14.13 -14.55 35.84
N THR A 32 -15.14 -15.15 36.45
CA THR A 32 -16.54 -15.17 35.99
C THR A 32 -17.07 -13.75 36.01
N THR A 33 -17.53 -13.22 34.88
CA THR A 33 -18.41 -12.05 34.85
C THR A 33 -19.54 -12.35 33.87
N THR A 34 -20.75 -12.25 34.37
CA THR A 34 -21.99 -12.42 33.62
C THR A 34 -22.17 -11.19 32.73
N THR A 35 -21.92 -11.32 31.43
CA THR A 35 -22.12 -10.24 30.47
C THR A 35 -23.40 -10.48 29.67
N SER A 36 -24.22 -9.43 29.61
CA SER A 36 -25.44 -9.34 28.80
C SER A 36 -25.15 -9.60 27.32
N LYS A 37 -26.00 -10.38 26.63
CA LYS A 37 -25.88 -10.68 25.19
C LYS A 37 -25.82 -9.42 24.30
N ASP A 38 -26.37 -8.30 24.76
CA ASP A 38 -26.41 -7.05 24.00
C ASP A 38 -25.02 -6.37 23.89
N SER A 39 -24.04 -6.74 24.72
CA SER A 39 -22.67 -6.17 24.66
C SER A 39 -21.68 -6.97 23.81
N GLU A 40 -21.97 -8.25 23.51
CA GLU A 40 -21.10 -9.08 22.65
C GLU A 40 -21.32 -8.81 21.14
N GLU A 41 -22.50 -8.31 20.76
CA GLU A 41 -22.79 -7.97 19.36
C GLU A 41 -22.13 -6.64 18.93
N GLU A 42 -21.98 -5.65 19.82
CA GLU A 42 -21.25 -4.40 19.51
C GLU A 42 -19.73 -4.63 19.32
N GLU A 43 -19.14 -5.62 19.99
CA GLU A 43 -17.70 -5.89 19.91
C GLU A 43 -17.25 -6.49 18.58
N ASN A 44 -18.17 -6.96 17.72
CA ASN A 44 -17.86 -7.56 16.42
C ASN A 44 -18.33 -6.70 15.23
N GLU A 45 -18.87 -5.50 15.48
CA GLU A 45 -19.28 -4.60 14.40
C GLU A 45 -18.06 -4.02 13.67
N ILE A 46 -18.05 -4.13 12.33
CA ILE A 46 -17.02 -3.50 11.49
C ILE A 46 -17.38 -2.05 11.22
N LYS A 47 -16.50 -1.13 11.61
CA LYS A 47 -16.61 0.31 11.37
C LYS A 47 -15.65 0.76 10.28
N PHE A 48 -16.15 1.48 9.29
CA PHE A 48 -15.35 2.04 8.22
C PHE A 48 -15.06 3.51 8.45
N VAL A 49 -13.80 3.91 8.30
CA VAL A 49 -13.37 5.30 8.43
C VAL A 49 -12.49 5.71 7.24
N ILE A 50 -12.56 6.98 6.85
CA ILE A 50 -11.61 7.55 5.89
C ILE A 50 -10.25 7.66 6.57
N ALA A 51 -9.20 7.21 5.88
CA ALA A 51 -7.85 7.30 6.39
C ALA A 51 -7.42 8.77 6.48
N ASP A 52 -6.69 9.11 7.53
CA ASP A 52 -6.20 10.44 7.82
C ASP A 52 -4.70 10.35 8.03
N ARG A 53 -3.93 11.16 7.31
CA ARG A 53 -2.47 11.10 7.34
C ARG A 53 -1.91 11.39 8.74
N HIS A 54 -2.49 12.31 9.49
CA HIS A 54 -1.95 12.69 10.79
C HIS A 54 -2.30 11.68 11.89
N LYS A 55 -3.42 10.96 11.74
CA LYS A 55 -3.90 10.00 12.74
C LYS A 55 -3.48 8.57 12.47
N HIS A 56 -3.45 8.16 11.20
CA HIS A 56 -3.41 6.74 10.83
C HIS A 56 -2.12 6.31 10.14
N TYR A 57 -1.20 7.23 9.82
CA TYR A 57 0.00 6.92 9.03
C TYR A 57 0.86 5.82 9.65
N ASP A 58 1.24 5.94 10.92
CA ASP A 58 2.15 4.99 11.57
C ASP A 58 1.55 3.58 11.63
N MET A 59 0.25 3.48 11.92
CA MET A 59 -0.49 2.22 11.91
C MET A 59 -0.53 1.59 10.52
N ILE A 60 -0.89 2.38 9.49
CA ILE A 60 -0.95 1.92 8.09
C ILE A 60 0.45 1.47 7.64
N HIS A 61 1.47 2.29 7.88
CA HIS A 61 2.85 1.98 7.51
C HIS A 61 3.35 0.69 8.19
N THR A 62 3.01 0.50 9.47
CA THR A 62 3.34 -0.73 10.21
C THR A 62 2.65 -1.95 9.59
N MET A 63 1.34 -1.87 9.32
CA MET A 63 0.61 -2.97 8.66
C MET A 63 1.17 -3.25 7.25
N MET A 64 1.54 -2.22 6.49
CA MET A 64 2.12 -2.37 5.16
C MET A 64 3.48 -3.08 5.19
N THR A 65 4.35 -2.67 6.11
CA THR A 65 5.71 -3.21 6.21
C THR A 65 5.76 -4.56 6.91
N GLN A 66 4.97 -4.79 7.95
CA GLN A 66 5.05 -6.00 8.78
C GLN A 66 4.08 -7.11 8.37
N MET A 67 3.03 -6.81 7.59
CA MET A 67 2.03 -7.81 7.22
C MET A 67 1.84 -7.91 5.71
N PHE A 68 1.52 -6.79 5.06
CA PHE A 68 1.21 -6.79 3.64
C PHE A 68 2.42 -7.20 2.79
N SER A 69 3.60 -6.65 3.05
CA SER A 69 4.83 -6.91 2.29
C SER A 69 5.16 -8.41 2.14
N PHE A 70 4.89 -9.22 3.17
CA PHE A 70 5.16 -10.66 3.17
C PHE A 70 4.16 -11.46 2.34
N GLN A 71 2.94 -10.94 2.20
CA GLN A 71 1.83 -11.60 1.52
C GLN A 71 1.67 -11.12 0.08
N GLU A 72 2.15 -9.91 -0.22
CA GLU A 72 2.06 -9.29 -1.53
C GLU A 72 2.89 -10.09 -2.56
N PRO A 73 2.26 -10.59 -3.65
CA PRO A 73 2.90 -11.51 -4.59
C PRO A 73 4.18 -10.99 -5.26
N ILE A 74 4.22 -9.71 -5.65
CA ILE A 74 5.36 -9.12 -6.39
C ILE A 74 6.58 -9.04 -5.46
N THR A 75 6.39 -8.49 -4.27
CA THR A 75 7.40 -8.36 -3.19
C THR A 75 7.96 -9.74 -2.84
N ARG A 76 7.08 -10.73 -2.69
CA ARG A 76 7.49 -12.11 -2.43
C ARG A 76 8.26 -12.72 -3.60
N SER A 77 7.86 -12.45 -4.85
CA SER A 77 8.50 -13.02 -6.04
C SER A 77 9.95 -12.56 -6.23
N VAL A 78 10.28 -11.35 -5.77
CA VAL A 78 11.65 -10.81 -5.81
C VAL A 78 12.48 -11.21 -4.58
N GLY A 79 11.90 -11.97 -3.66
CA GLY A 79 12.55 -12.42 -2.42
C GLY A 79 12.94 -11.26 -1.50
N ALA A 80 12.12 -10.20 -1.46
CA ALA A 80 12.36 -9.06 -0.57
C ALA A 80 11.97 -9.38 0.88
N THR A 81 12.78 -8.94 1.82
CA THR A 81 12.40 -8.84 3.23
C THR A 81 11.71 -7.49 3.47
N PRO A 82 10.97 -7.29 4.57
CA PRO A 82 10.37 -5.98 4.89
C PRO A 82 11.37 -4.83 4.84
N GLU A 83 12.58 -5.05 5.37
CA GLU A 83 13.63 -4.05 5.45
C GLU A 83 14.08 -3.61 4.05
N ASP A 84 14.07 -4.53 3.07
CA ASP A 84 14.43 -4.22 1.68
C ASP A 84 13.46 -3.21 1.06
N VAL A 85 12.19 -3.25 1.44
CA VAL A 85 11.08 -2.52 0.80
C VAL A 85 10.44 -1.45 1.69
N THR A 86 10.99 -1.19 2.88
CA THR A 86 10.50 -0.14 3.80
C THR A 86 10.37 1.21 3.11
N GLY A 87 11.39 1.64 2.35
CA GLY A 87 11.36 2.91 1.62
C GLY A 87 10.25 2.97 0.56
N PHE A 88 10.05 1.86 -0.15
CA PHE A 88 8.98 1.74 -1.14
C PHE A 88 7.59 1.85 -0.50
N PHE A 89 7.35 1.14 0.60
CA PHE A 89 6.06 1.19 1.29
C PHE A 89 5.81 2.50 2.02
N HIS A 90 6.87 3.15 2.53
CA HIS A 90 6.79 4.51 3.05
C HIS A 90 6.23 5.47 1.99
N ASP A 91 6.80 5.46 0.79
CA ASP A 91 6.37 6.33 -0.30
C ASP A 91 4.95 6.01 -0.76
N LEU A 92 4.61 4.72 -0.88
CA LEU A 92 3.26 4.27 -1.25
C LEU A 92 2.20 4.73 -0.25
N CYS A 93 2.47 4.60 1.06
CA CYS A 93 1.60 5.11 2.12
C CYS A 93 1.46 6.63 2.02
N GLY A 94 2.59 7.33 1.89
CA GLY A 94 2.63 8.77 1.79
C GLY A 94 1.83 9.32 0.61
N ALA A 95 1.91 8.68 -0.55
CA ALA A 95 1.15 9.04 -1.73
C ALA A 95 -0.36 8.80 -1.54
N SER A 96 -0.73 7.62 -1.01
CA SER A 96 -2.14 7.25 -0.82
C SER A 96 -2.87 8.12 0.21
N LEU A 97 -2.16 8.54 1.25
CA LEU A 97 -2.71 9.36 2.34
C LEU A 97 -2.68 10.86 2.07
N ASN A 98 -2.15 11.29 0.92
CA ASN A 98 -2.34 12.67 0.44
C ASN A 98 -3.74 12.94 -0.09
N SER A 99 -4.61 11.92 -0.10
CA SER A 99 -5.97 12.03 -0.62
C SER A 99 -6.99 11.36 0.31
N PRO A 100 -8.23 11.90 0.42
CA PRO A 100 -9.23 11.43 1.37
C PRO A 100 -10.02 10.22 0.83
N TYR A 101 -9.37 9.33 0.08
CA TYR A 101 -10.04 8.23 -0.65
C TYR A 101 -9.71 6.85 -0.09
N SER A 102 -8.70 6.76 0.77
CA SER A 102 -8.32 5.52 1.43
C SER A 102 -9.29 5.22 2.58
N VAL A 103 -9.64 3.95 2.76
CA VAL A 103 -10.63 3.50 3.76
C VAL A 103 -10.00 2.47 4.66
N LEU A 104 -10.26 2.59 5.96
CA LEU A 104 -9.84 1.64 6.99
C LEU A 104 -11.07 0.97 7.59
N ALA A 105 -10.93 -0.31 7.94
CA ALA A 105 -11.94 -1.10 8.61
C ALA A 105 -11.48 -1.44 10.02
N PHE A 106 -12.33 -1.21 11.02
CA PHE A 106 -12.04 -1.42 12.43
C PHE A 106 -13.05 -2.35 13.09
N ILE A 107 -12.58 -3.18 14.02
CA ILE A 107 -13.41 -3.87 15.02
C ILE A 107 -12.91 -3.42 16.39
N GLY A 108 -13.76 -2.70 17.15
CA GLY A 108 -13.30 -1.91 18.28
C GLY A 108 -12.19 -0.93 17.85
N ASP A 109 -11.05 -0.97 18.52
CA ASP A 109 -9.87 -0.13 18.20
C ASP A 109 -8.88 -0.82 17.25
N LYS A 110 -9.17 -2.06 16.81
CA LYS A 110 -8.25 -2.84 15.96
C LYS A 110 -8.56 -2.59 14.49
N CYS A 111 -7.56 -2.14 13.73
CA CYS A 111 -7.65 -2.08 12.27
C CYS A 111 -7.56 -3.50 11.70
N VAL A 112 -8.65 -3.95 11.08
CA VAL A 112 -8.80 -5.31 10.52
C VAL A 112 -8.68 -5.34 9.00
N GLY A 113 -8.66 -4.18 8.35
CA GLY A 113 -8.47 -4.08 6.91
C GLY A 113 -8.26 -2.66 6.45
N MET A 114 -7.71 -2.51 5.25
CA MET A 114 -7.50 -1.22 4.61
C MET A 114 -7.59 -1.30 3.10
N THR A 115 -7.95 -0.18 2.50
CA THR A 115 -7.75 0.10 1.08
C THR A 115 -7.01 1.42 0.95
N LEU A 116 -5.89 1.41 0.22
CA LEU A 116 -5.13 2.62 -0.07
C LEU A 116 -5.38 3.01 -1.52
N ASN A 117 -5.98 4.18 -1.70
CA ASN A 117 -6.59 4.60 -2.95
C ASN A 117 -6.19 6.02 -3.29
N TYR A 118 -6.14 6.34 -4.58
CA TYR A 118 -5.96 7.71 -5.05
C TYR A 118 -6.71 7.98 -6.35
N ILE A 119 -6.87 9.27 -6.67
CA ILE A 119 -7.42 9.71 -7.96
C ILE A 119 -6.28 10.22 -8.84
N ASN A 120 -6.05 9.54 -9.96
CA ASN A 120 -5.20 10.03 -11.02
C ASN A 120 -5.99 11.03 -11.89
N THR A 121 -5.59 12.31 -11.86
CA THR A 121 -6.16 13.37 -12.70
C THR A 121 -5.35 13.62 -13.97
N ASN A 122 -4.16 13.01 -14.08
CA ASN A 122 -3.23 13.16 -15.19
C ASN A 122 -3.34 12.00 -16.17
N VAL A 123 -4.56 11.54 -16.47
CA VAL A 123 -4.80 10.48 -17.47
C VAL A 123 -4.54 11.05 -18.86
N LYS A 124 -3.28 10.99 -19.31
CA LYS A 124 -2.89 11.38 -20.66
C LYS A 124 -3.20 10.22 -21.59
N LYS A 125 -3.92 10.52 -22.68
CA LYS A 125 -4.07 9.56 -23.78
C LYS A 125 -2.69 9.37 -24.41
N ASN A 126 -2.26 8.12 -24.62
CA ASN A 126 -1.21 7.87 -25.60
C ASN A 126 -1.74 8.36 -26.95
N SER A 127 -1.12 9.40 -27.49
CA SER A 127 -1.60 10.10 -28.70
C SER A 127 -1.62 9.24 -29.95
N ASP A 128 -0.98 8.07 -29.93
CA ASP A 128 -0.92 7.15 -31.04
C ASP A 128 -1.98 6.04 -30.92
N GLU A 129 -3.17 6.31 -31.51
CA GLU A 129 -4.20 5.29 -31.76
C GLU A 129 -3.74 4.23 -32.78
N SER A 130 -2.55 4.35 -33.37
CA SER A 130 -2.07 3.50 -34.47
C SER A 130 -0.94 2.53 -34.13
N SER A 131 -0.30 2.64 -32.97
CA SER A 131 0.67 1.64 -32.53
C SER A 131 0.04 0.81 -31.42
N SER A 132 -0.24 -0.46 -31.70
CA SER A 132 -0.31 -1.42 -30.59
C SER A 132 0.96 -1.19 -29.77
N PRO A 133 0.88 -1.02 -28.43
CA PRO A 133 2.08 -1.18 -27.64
C PRO A 133 2.49 -2.61 -27.90
N GLY A 134 3.47 -2.79 -28.78
CA GLY A 134 4.20 -4.05 -28.81
C GLY A 134 4.78 -4.11 -27.41
N LEU A 135 4.11 -4.84 -26.51
CA LEU A 135 4.62 -5.14 -25.18
C LEU A 135 6.02 -5.66 -25.44
N LYS A 136 7.02 -4.81 -25.21
CA LYS A 136 8.42 -5.16 -25.43
C LYS A 136 8.79 -6.04 -24.25
N PHE A 137 8.38 -7.30 -24.30
CA PHE A 137 8.72 -8.34 -23.34
C PHE A 137 10.23 -8.65 -23.26
N LYS A 138 11.07 -7.88 -23.95
CA LYS A 138 12.52 -8.08 -24.09
C LYS A 138 13.35 -6.85 -23.70
N SER A 139 12.78 -5.89 -22.98
CA SER A 139 13.62 -4.88 -22.32
C SER A 139 14.24 -5.51 -21.09
N ASP A 140 15.57 -5.51 -21.00
CA ASP A 140 16.26 -5.80 -19.76
C ASP A 140 16.15 -4.56 -18.86
N PHE A 141 15.36 -4.65 -17.78
CA PHE A 141 15.12 -3.52 -16.86
C PHE A 141 16.33 -3.16 -15.98
N VAL A 142 17.55 -3.50 -16.42
CA VAL A 142 18.77 -3.37 -15.61
C VAL A 142 19.04 -1.92 -15.27
N GLU A 143 18.90 -1.01 -16.24
CA GLU A 143 19.16 0.41 -16.03
C GLU A 143 18.16 1.02 -15.04
N GLU A 144 16.86 0.72 -15.20
CA GLU A 144 15.79 1.19 -14.31
C GLU A 144 15.95 0.65 -12.89
N ILE A 145 16.36 -0.62 -12.75
CA ILE A 145 16.58 -1.24 -11.44
C ILE A 145 17.83 -0.66 -10.76
N THR A 146 18.94 -0.49 -11.49
CA THR A 146 20.20 0.00 -10.92
C THR A 146 20.13 1.48 -10.57
N ASN A 147 19.43 2.29 -11.36
CA ASN A 147 19.28 3.72 -11.16
C ASN A 147 17.97 4.11 -10.45
N GLY A 148 17.23 3.12 -9.92
CA GLY A 148 15.97 3.35 -9.22
C GLY A 148 16.12 4.16 -7.93
N PRO A 149 15.01 4.69 -7.38
CA PRO A 149 15.05 5.66 -6.30
C PRO A 149 15.41 5.06 -4.93
N TYR A 150 15.43 3.74 -4.80
CA TYR A 150 15.70 3.05 -3.54
C TYR A 150 17.13 2.54 -3.48
N ASN A 151 17.72 2.57 -2.28
CA ASN A 151 19.06 2.01 -2.03
C ASN A 151 19.09 0.48 -2.18
N ASN A 152 17.93 -0.18 -2.16
CA ASN A 152 17.81 -1.62 -2.25
C ASN A 152 17.36 -2.06 -3.65
N LEU A 153 18.13 -2.96 -4.27
CA LEU A 153 17.83 -3.49 -5.61
C LEU A 153 16.48 -4.21 -5.68
N ARG A 154 16.01 -4.84 -4.60
CA ARG A 154 14.71 -5.53 -4.60
C ARG A 154 13.55 -4.53 -4.59
N ALA A 155 13.66 -3.44 -3.82
CA ALA A 155 12.69 -2.35 -3.92
C ALA A 155 12.68 -1.72 -5.32
N ASN A 156 13.86 -1.51 -5.93
CA ASN A 156 13.92 -1.01 -7.31
C ASN A 156 13.33 -1.98 -8.33
N ARG A 157 13.42 -3.30 -8.13
CA ARG A 157 12.72 -4.29 -8.97
C ARG A 157 11.20 -4.17 -8.88
N VAL A 158 10.67 -4.03 -7.66
CA VAL A 158 9.22 -3.81 -7.45
C VAL A 158 8.81 -2.51 -8.14
N CYS A 159 9.57 -1.44 -7.92
CA CYS A 159 9.33 -0.13 -8.52
C CYS A 159 9.30 -0.19 -10.06
N ALA A 160 10.36 -0.72 -10.68
CA ALA A 160 10.46 -0.83 -12.13
C ALA A 160 9.33 -1.66 -12.74
N PHE A 161 8.93 -2.76 -12.08
CA PHE A 161 7.80 -3.57 -12.52
C PHE A 161 6.49 -2.78 -12.47
N ILE A 162 6.20 -2.11 -11.35
CA ILE A 162 4.98 -1.31 -11.21
C ILE A 162 4.98 -0.17 -12.22
N GLU A 163 6.09 0.56 -12.39
CA GLU A 163 6.18 1.63 -13.38
C GLU A 163 5.93 1.14 -14.81
N GLU A 164 6.42 -0.05 -15.17
CA GLU A 164 6.14 -0.63 -16.49
C GLU A 164 4.66 -1.00 -16.64
N VAL A 165 4.05 -1.62 -15.63
CA VAL A 165 2.60 -1.88 -15.63
C VAL A 165 1.83 -0.56 -15.74
N GLU A 166 2.24 0.46 -14.98
CA GLU A 166 1.65 1.79 -14.95
C GLU A 166 1.79 2.54 -16.29
N ARG A 167 2.88 2.30 -17.02
CA ARG A 167 3.07 2.88 -18.36
C ARG A 167 2.10 2.29 -19.37
N ASN A 168 1.78 1.01 -19.23
CA ASN A 168 1.00 0.26 -20.20
C ASN A 168 -0.50 0.27 -19.92
N TYR A 169 -0.96 0.37 -18.66
CA TYR A 169 -2.40 0.32 -18.37
C TYR A 169 -3.20 1.52 -18.91
N ALA A 170 -2.55 2.67 -19.12
CA ALA A 170 -3.16 3.83 -19.77
C ALA A 170 -3.71 3.52 -21.17
N TYR A 171 -3.19 2.48 -21.84
CA TYR A 171 -3.72 1.98 -23.11
C TYR A 171 -5.08 1.28 -22.96
N PHE A 172 -5.31 0.60 -21.84
CA PHE A 172 -6.53 -0.18 -21.61
C PHE A 172 -7.68 0.65 -21.00
N ILE A 173 -7.41 1.89 -20.59
CA ILE A 173 -8.41 2.75 -19.94
C ILE A 173 -9.20 3.56 -20.98
N PRO A 174 -10.54 3.60 -20.89
CA PRO A 174 -11.36 4.47 -21.73
C PRO A 174 -11.05 5.96 -21.48
N LYS A 175 -11.34 6.83 -22.44
CA LYS A 175 -11.16 8.29 -22.28
C LYS A 175 -11.89 8.79 -21.02
N CYS A 176 -11.14 9.17 -20.00
CA CYS A 176 -11.67 9.69 -18.74
C CYS A 176 -10.87 10.91 -18.27
N LYS A 177 -11.51 11.77 -17.47
CA LYS A 177 -10.87 12.95 -16.86
C LYS A 177 -10.20 12.62 -15.52
N LYS A 178 -10.64 11.53 -14.89
CA LYS A 178 -10.22 11.08 -13.57
C LYS A 178 -10.29 9.56 -13.57
N LEU A 179 -9.26 8.93 -13.01
CA LEU A 179 -9.24 7.50 -12.73
C LEU A 179 -9.11 7.30 -11.22
N PHE A 180 -10.02 6.52 -10.65
CA PHE A 180 -9.92 6.08 -9.27
C PHE A 180 -9.14 4.77 -9.24
N LYS A 181 -8.00 4.74 -8.54
CA LYS A 181 -7.13 3.57 -8.48
C LYS A 181 -7.07 3.02 -7.06
N LEU A 182 -7.15 1.69 -6.98
CA LEU A 182 -6.93 0.90 -5.78
C LEU A 182 -5.48 0.39 -5.84
N ASP A 183 -4.59 0.93 -5.02
CA ASP A 183 -3.19 0.49 -5.00
C ASP A 183 -2.99 -0.68 -4.05
N VAL A 184 -3.68 -0.63 -2.90
CA VAL A 184 -3.58 -1.65 -1.86
C VAL A 184 -4.97 -2.05 -1.44
N ILE A 185 -5.18 -3.36 -1.34
CA ILE A 185 -6.30 -3.95 -0.62
C ILE A 185 -5.70 -4.97 0.33
N PHE A 186 -5.99 -4.83 1.61
CA PHE A 186 -5.47 -5.71 2.64
C PHE A 186 -6.54 -5.99 3.68
N VAL A 187 -6.66 -7.26 4.05
CA VAL A 187 -7.47 -7.72 5.18
C VAL A 187 -6.54 -8.49 6.10
N HIS A 188 -6.62 -8.21 7.38
CA HIS A 188 -5.84 -8.90 8.39
C HIS A 188 -6.21 -10.41 8.36
N PRO A 189 -5.25 -11.36 8.32
CA PRO A 189 -5.53 -12.79 8.14
C PRO A 189 -6.52 -13.38 9.16
N ASN A 190 -6.46 -12.94 10.41
CA ASN A 190 -7.40 -13.38 11.46
C ASN A 190 -8.86 -12.93 11.23
N TYR A 191 -9.12 -12.12 10.21
CA TYR A 191 -10.43 -11.56 9.88
C TYR A 191 -10.83 -11.86 8.41
N SER A 192 -10.10 -12.75 7.73
CA SER A 192 -10.52 -13.27 6.42
C SER A 192 -11.60 -14.35 6.62
N GLY A 193 -12.73 -14.21 5.91
CA GLY A 193 -13.83 -15.19 5.89
C GLY A 193 -13.63 -16.34 4.93
#